data_AF-A0A5C7UQD4-F1
#
_entry.id   AF-A0A5C7UQD4-F1
#
_cell.length_a   1.000
_cell.length_b   1.000
_cell.length_c   1.000
_cell.angle_alpha   90.00
_cell.angle_beta   90.00
_cell.angle_gamma   90.00
#
_symmetry.space_group_name_H-M   'P 1'
#
loop_
_entity.id
_entity.type
_entity.pdbx_description
1 polymer ?
#
loop_
_entity_poly.entity_id
_entity_poly.type
_entity_poly.pdbx_seq_one_letter_code
_entity_poly.pdbx_strand_id
1 'polypeptide(L)'
;MLQFYHSAKSAIGPFPSDGKEIAIKYVGMGEMAIREMTIPVQGKAVLYTFDTSGSGPFAEAKLNTEANESGFNERRSNGQQAGKALLADIQSQKIRARRDTGDNIIDTLDIVAHSMGYAYALGITDALKGKVPFGRFYVIAPENACSGEIDLDAFEEVWQYGSNLGEPNADPIHQQDGVAPQCAVRGLPELEKRNAKKGGRAFIPDGELKGFLRSHSIENYKWIFKKEVKDIGYVKPRN
;
A
#
# COMPACT_ATOMS: atom_id res chain seq x y z
N MET A 1 10.26 8.46 -12.67
CA MET A 1 9.79 9.85 -12.36
C MET A 1 8.89 10.40 -13.47
N LEU A 2 9.29 10.37 -14.74
CA LEU A 2 8.47 10.86 -15.86
C LEU A 2 7.12 10.11 -16.00
N GLN A 3 7.14 8.77 -15.91
CA GLN A 3 5.92 7.95 -15.96
C GLN A 3 4.93 8.25 -14.82
N PHE A 4 5.43 8.56 -13.61
CA PHE A 4 4.59 8.97 -12.48
C PHE A 4 3.83 10.25 -12.80
N TYR A 5 4.51 11.28 -13.34
CA TYR A 5 3.84 12.54 -13.68
C TYR A 5 2.83 12.39 -14.83
N HIS A 6 3.14 11.57 -15.86
CA HIS A 6 2.17 11.26 -16.91
C HIS A 6 0.94 10.55 -16.36
N SER A 7 1.16 9.54 -15.52
CA SER A 7 0.08 8.82 -14.86
C SER A 7 -0.78 9.77 -14.02
N ALA A 8 -0.15 10.58 -13.16
CA ALA A 8 -0.84 11.52 -12.29
C ALA A 8 -1.69 12.54 -13.08
N LYS A 9 -1.13 13.13 -14.14
CA LYS A 9 -1.88 14.07 -15.00
C LYS A 9 -3.07 13.40 -15.69
N SER A 10 -2.96 12.14 -16.07
CA SER A 10 -4.06 11.40 -16.71
C SER A 10 -5.12 10.87 -15.73
N ALA A 11 -4.70 10.47 -14.53
CA ALA A 11 -5.52 9.69 -13.59
C ALA A 11 -6.16 10.50 -12.47
N ILE A 12 -5.55 11.60 -12.03
CA ILE A 12 -6.16 12.49 -11.01
C ILE A 12 -7.48 13.04 -11.58
N GLY A 13 -8.54 13.09 -10.76
CA GLY A 13 -9.84 13.61 -11.19
C GLY A 13 -9.79 15.07 -11.66
N PRO A 14 -10.80 15.56 -12.39
CA PRO A 14 -10.85 16.95 -12.87
C PRO A 14 -11.03 17.98 -11.75
N PHE A 15 -11.54 17.58 -10.58
CA PHE A 15 -11.71 18.46 -9.42
C PHE A 15 -11.15 17.76 -8.16
N PRO A 16 -9.81 17.63 -8.04
CA PRO A 16 -9.21 16.99 -6.89
C PRO A 16 -9.42 17.86 -5.64
N SER A 17 -9.74 17.21 -4.52
CA SER A 17 -9.92 17.88 -3.23
C SER A 17 -8.63 17.99 -2.41
N ASP A 18 -7.52 17.49 -2.95
CA ASP A 18 -6.21 17.52 -2.33
C ASP A 18 -5.31 18.58 -2.99
N GLY A 19 -4.75 19.49 -2.20
CA GLY A 19 -3.90 20.58 -2.71
C GLY A 19 -2.65 20.10 -3.44
N LYS A 20 -2.09 18.95 -3.08
CA LYS A 20 -0.93 18.36 -3.78
C LYS A 20 -1.36 17.75 -5.11
N GLU A 21 -2.53 17.11 -5.18
CA GLU A 21 -3.06 16.59 -6.44
C GLU A 21 -3.44 17.71 -7.41
N ILE A 22 -4.00 18.83 -6.93
CA ILE A 22 -4.21 20.05 -7.74
C ILE A 22 -2.87 20.49 -8.34
N ALA A 23 -1.83 20.61 -7.51
CA ALA A 23 -0.51 20.97 -7.99
C ALA A 23 0.00 19.97 -9.04
N ILE A 24 -0.04 18.66 -8.79
CA ILE A 24 0.48 17.66 -9.74
C ILE A 24 -0.31 17.63 -11.07
N LYS A 25 -1.64 17.74 -11.00
CA LYS A 25 -2.52 17.72 -12.18
C LYS A 25 -2.25 18.91 -13.11
N TYR A 26 -2.05 20.11 -12.54
CA TYR A 26 -2.01 21.36 -13.30
C TYR A 26 -0.63 22.01 -13.42
N VAL A 27 0.36 21.61 -12.61
CA VAL A 27 1.74 22.10 -12.73
C VAL A 27 2.41 21.45 -13.94
N GLY A 28 2.85 22.30 -14.88
CA GLY A 28 3.44 21.90 -16.16
C GLY A 28 2.45 21.85 -17.33
N MET A 29 1.31 22.56 -17.27
CA MET A 29 0.45 22.89 -18.43
C MET A 29 0.68 24.33 -18.93
N GLY A 30 1.85 24.91 -18.67
CA GLY A 30 2.17 26.31 -19.01
C GLY A 30 2.40 26.61 -20.50
N GLU A 31 1.74 25.91 -21.44
CA GLU A 31 1.92 26.17 -22.88
C GLU A 31 0.63 26.15 -23.74
N MET A 32 -0.60 26.12 -23.20
CA MET A 32 -1.80 26.06 -24.08
C MET A 32 -3.06 26.76 -23.51
N ALA A 33 -3.48 27.88 -24.13
CA ALA A 33 -4.45 28.97 -23.83
C ALA A 33 -5.82 28.78 -23.07
N ILE A 34 -6.16 29.69 -22.12
CA ILE A 34 -7.45 30.17 -21.49
C ILE A 34 -7.95 29.57 -20.14
N ARG A 35 -8.65 30.21 -19.16
CA ARG A 35 -8.83 31.57 -18.54
C ARG A 35 -9.66 31.36 -17.24
N GLU A 36 -9.04 31.56 -16.06
CA GLU A 36 -9.60 31.79 -14.70
C GLU A 36 -10.69 30.85 -14.10
N MET A 37 -10.37 30.23 -12.95
CA MET A 37 -11.34 29.60 -12.04
C MET A 37 -11.08 30.01 -10.58
N THR A 38 -12.16 30.29 -9.84
CA THR A 38 -12.10 30.65 -8.41
C THR A 38 -12.50 29.45 -7.57
N ILE A 39 -11.59 28.94 -6.73
CA ILE A 39 -11.89 27.87 -5.77
C ILE A 39 -11.81 28.44 -4.35
N PRO A 40 -12.86 28.34 -3.53
CA PRO A 40 -12.81 28.77 -2.14
C PRO A 40 -12.01 27.75 -1.32
N VAL A 41 -10.85 28.16 -0.82
CA VAL A 41 -10.07 27.37 0.15
C VAL A 41 -10.08 28.11 1.48
N GLN A 42 -10.69 27.52 2.51
CA GLN A 42 -10.67 28.01 3.91
C GLN A 42 -10.89 29.54 4.05
N GLY A 43 -11.95 30.06 3.40
CA GLY A 43 -12.35 31.46 3.55
C GLY A 43 -11.48 32.48 2.79
N LYS A 44 -10.51 32.04 1.98
CA LYS A 44 -9.80 32.91 1.03
C LYS A 44 -10.06 32.42 -0.39
N ALA A 45 -10.62 33.31 -1.22
CA ALA A 45 -10.68 33.09 -2.67
C ALA A 45 -9.27 33.25 -3.22
N VAL A 46 -8.70 32.14 -3.70
CA VAL A 46 -7.43 32.18 -4.44
C VAL A 46 -7.81 32.08 -5.93
N LEU A 47 -7.48 33.12 -6.69
CA LEU A 47 -7.69 33.15 -8.13
C LEU A 47 -6.59 32.31 -8.79
N TYR A 48 -6.98 31.24 -9.47
CA TYR A 48 -6.06 30.43 -10.24
C TYR A 48 -6.34 30.62 -11.74
N THR A 49 -5.34 31.14 -12.45
CA THR A 49 -5.36 31.29 -13.91
C THR A 49 -4.83 30.01 -14.54
N PHE A 50 -5.62 29.38 -15.41
CA PHE A 50 -5.23 28.18 -16.17
C PHE A 50 -5.40 28.42 -17.66
N ASP A 51 -4.84 27.51 -18.45
CA ASP A 51 -4.71 27.56 -19.90
C ASP A 51 -5.27 26.23 -20.46
N THR A 52 -6.28 26.23 -21.35
CA THR A 52 -6.92 25.05 -21.97
C THR A 52 -6.98 25.03 -23.52
N SER A 53 -5.89 25.30 -24.24
CA SER A 53 -5.87 25.16 -25.72
C SER A 53 -5.27 23.83 -26.16
N GLY A 54 -5.85 22.72 -25.73
CA GLY A 54 -5.43 21.40 -26.18
C GLY A 54 -6.63 20.49 -26.32
N SER A 55 -7.29 20.54 -27.48
CA SER A 55 -8.22 19.51 -27.91
C SER A 55 -7.44 18.22 -28.23
N GLY A 56 -7.04 17.49 -27.19
CA GLY A 56 -6.83 16.05 -27.29
C GLY A 56 -8.00 15.36 -26.61
N PRO A 57 -8.49 14.20 -27.08
CA PRO A 57 -9.40 13.39 -26.28
C PRO A 57 -8.73 13.22 -24.92
N PHE A 58 -9.49 13.25 -23.82
CA PHE A 58 -8.99 12.75 -22.54
C PHE A 58 -8.40 11.37 -22.84
N ALA A 59 -7.07 11.28 -22.98
CA ALA A 59 -6.40 10.03 -23.19
C ALA A 59 -6.87 9.12 -22.07
N GLU A 60 -7.27 7.88 -22.39
CA GLU A 60 -7.77 6.94 -21.40
C GLU A 60 -6.87 7.01 -20.15
N ALA A 61 -7.46 7.42 -19.03
CA ALA A 61 -6.72 7.64 -17.79
C ALA A 61 -5.92 6.37 -17.48
N LYS A 62 -4.61 6.49 -17.25
CA LYS A 62 -3.73 5.33 -17.11
C LYS A 62 -2.84 5.43 -15.87
N LEU A 63 -2.94 4.43 -15.02
CA LEU A 63 -2.07 4.28 -13.85
C LEU A 63 -0.70 3.76 -14.27
N ASN A 64 0.35 4.15 -13.56
CA ASN A 64 1.64 3.51 -13.71
C ASN A 64 1.57 2.12 -13.05
N THR A 65 1.53 1.08 -13.88
CA THR A 65 1.46 -0.31 -13.43
C THR A 65 2.79 -1.05 -13.55
N GLU A 66 3.87 -0.36 -13.92
CA GLU A 66 5.18 -0.99 -14.12
C GLU A 66 5.85 -1.32 -12.79
N ALA A 67 6.25 -2.59 -12.63
CA ALA A 67 6.92 -3.05 -11.43
C ALA A 67 8.37 -2.54 -11.35
N ASN A 68 8.74 -2.03 -10.18
CA ASN A 68 10.11 -1.68 -9.80
C ASN A 68 10.81 -2.89 -9.14
N GLU A 69 11.11 -3.91 -9.93
CA GLU A 69 11.71 -5.16 -9.43
C GLU A 69 13.12 -4.96 -8.84
N SER A 70 13.92 -4.09 -9.46
CA SER A 70 15.26 -3.78 -8.96
C SER A 70 15.20 -3.15 -7.56
N GLY A 71 14.35 -2.13 -7.39
CA GLY A 71 14.14 -1.49 -6.10
C GLY A 71 13.50 -2.43 -5.07
N PHE A 72 12.64 -3.35 -5.50
CA PHE A 72 12.05 -4.38 -4.65
C PHE A 72 13.13 -5.34 -4.10
N ASN A 73 13.97 -5.89 -4.98
CA ASN A 73 15.00 -6.87 -4.61
C ASN A 73 16.07 -6.26 -3.70
N GLU A 74 16.47 -5.01 -3.96
CA GLU A 74 17.38 -4.27 -3.08
C GLU A 74 16.83 -4.17 -1.65
N ARG A 75 15.55 -3.77 -1.53
CA ARG A 75 14.87 -3.61 -0.23
C ARG A 75 14.68 -4.95 0.49
N ARG A 76 14.40 -6.02 -0.24
CA ARG A 76 14.37 -7.38 0.33
C ARG A 76 15.72 -7.79 0.88
N SER A 77 16.81 -7.54 0.15
CA SER A 77 18.17 -7.80 0.63
C SER A 77 18.50 -7.01 1.90
N ASN A 78 18.14 -5.73 1.93
CA ASN A 78 18.32 -4.88 3.11
C ASN A 78 17.46 -5.35 4.30
N GLY A 79 16.22 -5.77 4.04
CA GLY A 79 15.35 -6.39 5.04
C GLY A 79 15.95 -7.67 5.61
N GLN A 80 16.60 -8.48 4.79
CA GLN A 80 17.27 -9.70 5.25
C GLN A 80 18.43 -9.41 6.19
N GLN A 81 19.20 -8.34 5.92
CA GLN A 81 20.25 -7.89 6.84
C GLN A 81 19.66 -7.39 8.16
N ALA A 82 18.57 -6.61 8.12
CA ALA A 82 17.87 -6.16 9.32
C ALA A 82 17.29 -7.34 10.14
N GLY A 83 16.74 -8.36 9.47
CA GLY A 83 16.23 -9.57 10.13
C GLY A 83 17.33 -10.37 10.82
N LYS A 84 18.53 -10.47 10.23
CA LYS A 84 19.70 -11.10 10.89
C LYS A 84 20.13 -10.32 12.13
N ALA A 85 20.13 -8.99 12.07
CA ALA A 85 20.45 -8.15 13.22
C ALA A 85 19.40 -8.29 14.34
N LEU A 86 18.11 -8.32 13.98
CA LEU A 86 17.02 -8.57 14.93
C LEU A 86 17.17 -9.93 15.62
N LEU A 87 17.48 -10.98 14.88
CA LEU A 87 17.75 -12.31 15.45
C LEU A 87 18.91 -12.26 16.45
N ALA A 88 20.00 -11.59 16.12
CA ALA A 88 21.15 -11.45 17.01
C ALA A 88 20.80 -10.68 18.30
N ASP A 89 19.98 -9.63 18.19
CA ASP A 89 19.49 -8.88 19.36
C ASP A 89 18.58 -9.74 20.26
N ILE A 90 17.77 -10.63 19.68
CA ILE A 90 16.94 -11.58 20.46
C ILE A 90 17.82 -12.66 21.12
N GLN A 91 18.77 -13.23 20.37
CA GLN A 91 19.69 -14.26 20.87
C GLN A 91 20.59 -13.74 21.99
N SER A 92 21.09 -12.51 21.87
CA SER A 92 21.89 -11.85 22.91
C SER A 92 21.08 -11.31 24.09
N GLN A 93 19.75 -11.50 24.09
CA GLN A 93 18.82 -11.04 25.14
C GLN A 93 18.77 -9.51 25.29
N LYS A 94 19.27 -8.75 24.30
CA LYS A 94 19.05 -7.31 24.18
C LYS A 94 17.56 -7.01 23.91
N ILE A 95 16.92 -7.85 23.11
CA ILE A 95 15.46 -7.93 23.00
C ILE A 95 15.03 -9.20 23.74
N ARG A 96 14.25 -9.03 24.81
CA ARG A 96 13.74 -10.16 25.60
C ARG A 96 12.57 -10.81 24.87
N ALA A 97 12.65 -12.12 24.69
CA ALA A 97 11.58 -12.96 24.20
C ALA A 97 11.43 -14.17 25.12
N ARG A 98 10.21 -14.62 25.34
CA ARG A 98 9.90 -15.83 26.09
C ARG A 98 10.42 -17.06 25.34
N ARG A 99 10.80 -18.06 26.13
CA ARG A 99 11.35 -19.32 25.63
C ARG A 99 10.71 -20.52 26.31
N ASP A 100 10.67 -21.64 25.60
CA ASP A 100 10.28 -22.92 26.18
C ASP A 100 11.45 -23.62 26.89
N THR A 101 11.21 -24.84 27.39
CA THR A 101 12.24 -25.66 28.05
C THR A 101 13.38 -26.11 27.13
N GLY A 102 13.20 -26.02 25.81
CA GLY A 102 14.21 -26.30 24.79
C GLY A 102 14.96 -25.06 24.30
N ASP A 103 14.79 -23.92 24.98
CA ASP A 103 15.36 -22.61 24.62
C ASP A 103 14.82 -22.04 23.29
N ASN A 104 13.72 -22.59 22.76
CA ASN A 104 13.09 -22.08 21.54
C ASN A 104 12.28 -20.81 21.85
N ILE A 105 12.33 -19.83 20.95
CA ILE A 105 11.51 -18.62 21.06
C ILE A 105 10.04 -18.98 20.85
N ILE A 106 9.18 -18.60 21.81
CA ILE A 106 7.73 -18.86 21.75
C ILE A 106 6.89 -17.60 21.51
N ASP A 107 7.51 -16.42 21.56
CA ASP A 107 6.83 -15.18 21.18
C ASP A 107 6.68 -15.09 19.67
N THR A 108 5.51 -14.61 19.24
CA THR A 108 5.19 -14.42 17.82
C THR A 108 5.59 -13.03 17.34
N LEU A 109 6.15 -12.95 16.14
CA LEU A 109 6.39 -11.68 15.45
C LEU A 109 5.18 -11.28 14.59
N ASP A 110 4.54 -10.16 14.94
CA ASP A 110 3.57 -9.48 14.09
C ASP A 110 4.28 -8.41 13.24
N ILE A 111 3.88 -8.28 11.98
CA ILE A 111 4.50 -7.35 11.03
C ILE A 111 3.41 -6.48 10.40
N VAL A 112 3.65 -5.17 10.39
CA VAL A 112 2.85 -4.21 9.61
C VAL A 112 3.80 -3.58 8.60
N ALA A 113 3.46 -3.70 7.32
CA ALA A 113 4.28 -3.18 6.23
C ALA A 113 3.45 -2.28 5.32
N HIS A 114 3.95 -1.07 5.07
CA HIS A 114 3.32 -0.11 4.17
C HIS A 114 4.16 0.05 2.89
N SER A 115 3.51 0.11 1.73
CA SER A 115 4.18 0.40 0.45
C SER A 115 5.35 -0.57 0.18
N MET A 116 6.49 -0.06 -0.25
CA MET A 116 7.77 -0.79 -0.41
C MET A 116 8.32 -1.39 0.91
N GLY A 117 7.78 -1.02 2.07
CA GLY A 117 8.07 -1.69 3.34
C GLY A 117 7.74 -3.18 3.31
N TYR A 118 6.83 -3.61 2.43
CA TYR A 118 6.54 -5.01 2.17
C TYR A 118 7.79 -5.79 1.74
N ALA A 119 8.62 -5.24 0.86
CA ALA A 119 9.85 -5.91 0.41
C ALA A 119 10.85 -6.10 1.57
N TYR A 120 11.02 -5.09 2.41
CA TYR A 120 11.84 -5.22 3.63
C TYR A 120 11.29 -6.29 4.58
N ALA A 121 9.97 -6.31 4.80
CA ALA A 121 9.32 -7.32 5.62
C ALA A 121 9.56 -8.73 5.10
N LEU A 122 9.47 -8.96 3.78
CA LEU A 122 9.83 -10.26 3.20
C LEU A 122 11.27 -10.66 3.55
N GLY A 123 12.22 -9.75 3.37
CA GLY A 123 13.62 -10.01 3.73
C GLY A 123 13.80 -10.37 5.20
N ILE A 124 13.13 -9.64 6.11
CA ILE A 124 13.14 -9.94 7.55
C ILE A 124 12.61 -11.36 7.79
N THR A 125 11.49 -11.72 7.16
CA THR A 125 10.88 -13.05 7.32
C THR A 125 11.78 -14.15 6.78
N ASP A 126 12.50 -13.93 5.67
CA ASP A 126 13.47 -14.89 5.13
C ASP A 126 14.58 -15.20 6.15
N ALA A 127 15.07 -14.18 6.87
CA ALA A 127 16.11 -14.35 7.88
C ALA A 127 15.62 -15.08 9.14
N LEU A 128 14.37 -14.83 9.54
CA LEU A 128 13.78 -15.33 10.79
C LEU A 128 13.02 -16.65 10.65
N LYS A 129 12.73 -17.09 9.42
CA LYS A 129 11.99 -18.34 9.15
C LYS A 129 12.62 -19.52 9.89
N GLY A 130 11.77 -20.27 10.59
CA GLY A 130 12.15 -21.44 11.40
C GLY A 130 12.87 -21.12 12.71
N LYS A 131 13.02 -19.84 13.08
CA LYS A 131 13.72 -19.39 14.30
C LYS A 131 12.84 -18.57 15.22
N VAL A 132 11.89 -17.83 14.65
CA VAL A 132 10.89 -17.05 15.38
C VAL A 132 9.51 -17.43 14.83
N PRO A 133 8.53 -17.78 15.68
CA PRO A 133 7.14 -17.97 15.26
C PRO A 133 6.57 -16.70 14.61
N PHE A 134 5.86 -16.83 13.50
CA PHE A 134 5.21 -15.69 12.85
C PHE A 134 3.73 -15.62 13.22
N GLY A 135 3.33 -14.44 13.69
CA GLY A 135 1.95 -14.13 14.02
C GLY A 135 1.21 -13.60 12.80
N ARG A 136 0.84 -12.33 12.83
CA ARG A 136 0.04 -11.65 11.82
C ARG A 136 0.91 -10.82 10.89
N PHE A 137 0.57 -10.79 9.62
CA PHE A 137 1.20 -9.93 8.64
C PHE A 137 0.18 -9.03 7.94
N TYR A 138 0.20 -7.75 8.26
CA TYR A 138 -0.68 -6.73 7.69
C TYR A 138 0.09 -5.91 6.65
N VAL A 139 -0.29 -6.06 5.38
CA VAL A 139 0.36 -5.43 4.23
C VAL A 139 -0.55 -4.32 3.72
N ILE A 140 -0.11 -3.07 3.74
CA ILE A 140 -0.95 -1.89 3.48
C ILE A 140 -0.42 -1.11 2.28
N ALA A 141 -1.29 -0.86 1.30
CA ALA A 141 -0.95 -0.21 0.03
C ALA A 141 0.37 -0.72 -0.59
N PRO A 142 0.61 -2.04 -0.67
CA PRO A 142 1.92 -2.55 -1.07
C PRO A 142 2.27 -2.21 -2.52
N GLU A 143 3.51 -1.74 -2.71
CA GLU A 143 4.07 -1.60 -4.04
C GLU A 143 4.57 -2.96 -4.53
N ASN A 144 4.11 -3.39 -5.71
CA ASN A 144 4.58 -4.61 -6.40
C ASN A 144 4.52 -5.87 -5.52
N ALA A 145 3.44 -6.04 -4.75
CA ALA A 145 3.31 -7.16 -3.82
C ALA A 145 3.43 -8.55 -4.48
N CYS A 146 3.09 -8.61 -5.77
CA CYS A 146 3.17 -9.76 -6.65
C CYS A 146 4.58 -10.08 -7.16
N SER A 147 5.62 -9.27 -6.87
CA SER A 147 7.00 -9.55 -7.27
C SER A 147 7.73 -10.47 -6.29
N GLY A 148 7.25 -10.56 -5.05
CA GLY A 148 7.83 -11.39 -3.99
C GLY A 148 7.14 -12.73 -3.81
N GLU A 149 7.85 -13.66 -3.20
CA GLU A 149 7.31 -14.92 -2.70
C GLU A 149 7.35 -14.91 -1.18
N ILE A 150 6.29 -15.44 -0.58
CA ILE A 150 6.15 -15.58 0.86
C ILE A 150 5.46 -16.90 1.17
N ASP A 151 5.94 -17.56 2.22
CA ASP A 151 5.25 -18.70 2.80
C ASP A 151 4.11 -18.19 3.69
N LEU A 152 2.93 -17.99 3.09
CA LEU A 152 1.73 -17.56 3.80
C LEU A 152 1.32 -18.54 4.90
N ASP A 153 1.71 -19.81 4.78
CA ASP A 153 1.33 -20.83 5.75
C ASP A 153 2.13 -20.75 7.05
N ALA A 154 3.29 -20.10 7.03
CA ALA A 154 4.11 -19.83 8.21
C ALA A 154 3.50 -18.79 9.18
N PHE A 155 2.50 -18.02 8.74
CA PHE A 155 1.84 -16.99 9.56
C PHE A 155 0.52 -17.51 10.13
N GLU A 156 0.12 -16.99 11.29
CA GLU A 156 -1.22 -17.17 11.85
C GLU A 156 -2.28 -16.54 10.94
N GLU A 157 -1.98 -15.35 10.40
CA GLU A 157 -2.91 -14.56 9.57
C GLU A 157 -2.15 -13.60 8.64
N VAL A 158 -2.61 -13.41 7.40
CA VAL A 158 -2.03 -12.47 6.44
C VAL A 158 -3.12 -11.67 5.73
N TRP A 159 -3.10 -10.35 5.85
CA TRP A 159 -4.05 -9.47 5.17
C TRP A 159 -3.33 -8.44 4.30
N GLN A 160 -3.88 -8.21 3.12
CA GLN A 160 -3.49 -7.10 2.27
C GLN A 160 -4.63 -6.07 2.20
N TYR A 161 -4.31 -4.82 2.50
CA TYR A 161 -5.19 -3.67 2.40
C TYR A 161 -4.75 -2.76 1.26
N GLY A 162 -5.69 -2.29 0.44
CA GLY A 162 -5.31 -1.52 -0.75
C GLY A 162 -6.50 -1.05 -1.58
N SER A 163 -6.20 -0.41 -2.70
CA SER A 163 -7.18 -0.16 -3.75
C SER A 163 -7.55 -1.45 -4.49
N ASN A 164 -8.73 -1.47 -5.10
CA ASN A 164 -9.30 -2.64 -5.78
C ASN A 164 -9.04 -2.64 -7.30
N LEU A 165 -7.95 -2.02 -7.75
CA LEU A 165 -7.58 -2.01 -9.17
C LEU A 165 -7.52 -3.45 -9.72
N GLY A 166 -8.21 -3.70 -10.83
CA GLY A 166 -8.26 -5.01 -11.48
C GLY A 166 -9.33 -5.97 -10.95
N GLU A 167 -10.06 -5.60 -9.89
CA GLU A 167 -11.22 -6.37 -9.42
C GLU A 167 -12.46 -6.15 -10.32
N PRO A 168 -13.42 -7.10 -10.39
CA PRO A 168 -14.64 -6.94 -11.18
C PRO A 168 -15.46 -5.69 -10.85
N ASN A 169 -15.38 -5.23 -9.60
CA ASN A 169 -16.03 -4.03 -9.08
C ASN A 169 -15.02 -2.93 -8.74
N ALA A 170 -13.93 -2.83 -9.52
CA ALA A 170 -12.89 -1.82 -9.31
C ALA A 170 -13.46 -0.39 -9.27
N ASP A 171 -12.95 0.41 -8.34
CA ASP A 171 -13.25 1.83 -8.25
C ASP A 171 -12.75 2.56 -9.52
N PRO A 172 -13.34 3.72 -9.88
CA PRO A 172 -12.84 4.55 -10.96
C PRO A 172 -11.35 4.88 -10.79
N ILE A 173 -10.62 5.03 -11.90
CA ILE A 173 -9.16 5.26 -11.90
C ILE A 173 -8.73 6.43 -11.00
N HIS A 174 -9.52 7.50 -10.91
CA HIS A 174 -9.22 8.66 -10.07
C HIS A 174 -9.36 8.42 -8.57
N GLN A 175 -9.87 7.25 -8.15
CA GLN A 175 -9.97 6.80 -6.77
C GLN A 175 -8.94 5.70 -6.43
N GLN A 176 -8.23 5.21 -7.43
CA GLN A 176 -7.22 4.17 -7.26
C GLN A 176 -5.93 4.74 -6.65
N ASP A 177 -5.07 3.85 -6.14
CA ASP A 177 -3.72 4.23 -5.77
C ASP A 177 -2.92 4.50 -7.04
N GLY A 178 -2.44 5.73 -7.19
CA GLY A 178 -1.59 6.14 -8.30
C GLY A 178 -0.14 6.36 -7.94
N VAL A 179 0.22 6.24 -6.66
CA VAL A 179 1.61 6.34 -6.21
C VAL A 179 2.39 5.10 -6.60
N ALA A 180 1.81 3.92 -6.37
CA ALA A 180 2.47 2.65 -6.55
C ALA A 180 1.61 1.65 -7.36
N PRO A 181 2.24 0.83 -8.22
CA PRO A 181 1.56 -0.31 -8.81
C PRO A 181 1.07 -1.25 -7.71
N GLN A 182 -0.26 -1.35 -7.58
CA GLN A 182 -0.89 -2.29 -6.67
C GLN A 182 -1.11 -3.62 -7.37
N CYS A 183 -0.78 -4.72 -6.71
CA CYS A 183 -1.14 -6.07 -7.13
C CYS A 183 -1.30 -6.98 -5.90
N ALA A 184 -1.95 -8.13 -6.08
CA ALA A 184 -2.13 -9.10 -5.01
C ALA A 184 -0.79 -9.71 -4.57
N VAL A 185 -0.60 -9.87 -3.26
CA VAL A 185 0.45 -10.74 -2.71
C VAL A 185 0.26 -12.14 -3.30
N ARG A 186 1.35 -12.75 -3.81
CA ARG A 186 1.28 -14.09 -4.42
C ARG A 186 0.72 -15.12 -3.43
N GLY A 187 -0.19 -15.96 -3.91
CA GLY A 187 -0.83 -17.01 -3.11
C GLY A 187 -1.95 -16.52 -2.20
N LEU A 188 -2.14 -15.21 -2.04
CA LEU A 188 -3.18 -14.66 -1.16
C LEU A 188 -4.59 -14.90 -1.69
N PRO A 189 -4.89 -14.77 -3.01
CA PRO A 189 -6.19 -15.15 -3.56
C PRO A 189 -6.53 -16.63 -3.36
N GLU A 190 -5.53 -17.51 -3.45
CA GLU A 190 -5.67 -18.95 -3.20
C GLU A 190 -5.85 -19.23 -1.70
N LEU A 191 -5.14 -18.51 -0.83
CA LEU A 191 -5.32 -18.60 0.62
C LEU A 191 -6.74 -18.23 1.02
N GLU A 192 -7.27 -17.11 0.50
CA GLU A 192 -8.62 -16.64 0.78
C GLU A 192 -9.68 -17.69 0.41
N LYS A 193 -9.55 -18.32 -0.76
CA LYS A 193 -10.44 -19.41 -1.20
C LYS A 193 -10.37 -20.65 -0.29
N ARG A 194 -9.18 -20.98 0.23
CA ARG A 194 -8.97 -22.14 1.10
C ARG A 194 -9.40 -21.87 2.56
N ASN A 195 -9.12 -20.67 3.06
CA ASN A 195 -9.40 -20.26 4.43
C ASN A 195 -9.46 -18.72 4.56
N ALA A 196 -10.63 -18.15 4.29
CA ALA A 196 -10.89 -16.71 4.39
C ALA A 196 -10.65 -16.11 5.80
N LYS A 197 -10.53 -16.94 6.85
CA LYS A 197 -10.19 -16.48 8.20
C LYS A 197 -8.68 -16.34 8.43
N LYS A 198 -7.85 -16.96 7.58
CA LYS A 198 -6.38 -16.87 7.64
C LYS A 198 -5.86 -15.69 6.82
N GLY A 199 -6.64 -15.17 5.90
CA GLY A 199 -6.19 -14.04 5.11
C GLY A 199 -6.98 -13.81 3.85
N GLY A 200 -6.65 -12.70 3.20
CA GLY A 200 -7.26 -12.25 1.96
C GLY A 200 -6.94 -10.79 1.67
N ARG A 201 -7.69 -10.22 0.72
CA ARG A 201 -7.57 -8.80 0.37
C ARG A 201 -8.78 -8.03 0.88
N ALA A 202 -8.53 -6.89 1.50
CA ALA A 202 -9.57 -5.96 1.93
C ALA A 202 -9.36 -4.60 1.27
N PHE A 203 -10.41 -4.12 0.62
CA PHE A 203 -10.32 -2.88 -0.16
C PHE A 203 -10.83 -1.68 0.62
N ILE A 204 -10.34 -0.50 0.26
CA ILE A 204 -10.81 0.78 0.83
C ILE A 204 -12.33 0.87 0.59
N PRO A 205 -13.15 0.92 1.65
CA PRO A 205 -14.60 0.89 1.50
C PRO A 205 -15.13 2.25 1.03
N ASP A 206 -16.40 2.27 0.63
CA ASP A 206 -17.09 3.51 0.31
C ASP A 206 -17.20 4.42 1.55
N GLY A 207 -17.11 5.73 1.32
CA GLY A 207 -17.10 6.74 2.38
C GLY A 207 -15.73 7.00 3.01
N GLU A 208 -14.72 6.17 2.73
CA GLU A 208 -13.34 6.44 3.12
C GLU A 208 -12.58 7.24 2.04
N LEU A 209 -11.48 7.87 2.44
CA LEU A 209 -10.68 8.71 1.54
C LEU A 209 -9.98 7.87 0.47
N LYS A 210 -10.39 8.06 -0.78
CA LYS A 210 -9.78 7.48 -1.99
C LYS A 210 -9.19 8.58 -2.87
N GLY A 211 -8.20 8.24 -3.69
CA GLY A 211 -7.55 9.17 -4.62
C GLY A 211 -6.11 8.80 -4.93
N PHE A 212 -5.55 9.44 -5.95
CA PHE A 212 -4.23 9.13 -6.49
C PHE A 212 -3.14 9.08 -5.40
N LEU A 213 -3.09 10.07 -4.52
CA LEU A 213 -2.19 10.08 -3.36
C LEU A 213 -2.84 9.50 -2.10
N ARG A 214 -4.15 9.71 -1.94
CA ARG A 214 -4.88 9.39 -0.70
C ARG A 214 -4.99 7.90 -0.46
N SER A 215 -5.22 7.12 -1.51
CA SER A 215 -5.29 5.67 -1.43
C SER A 215 -3.94 5.03 -1.09
N HIS A 216 -2.82 5.76 -1.25
CA HIS A 216 -1.50 5.29 -0.80
C HIS A 216 -1.15 5.73 0.62
N SER A 217 -1.78 6.77 1.17
CA SER A 217 -1.37 7.34 2.46
C SER A 217 -1.79 6.44 3.62
N ILE A 218 -0.82 6.00 4.42
CA ILE A 218 -1.06 5.13 5.59
C ILE A 218 -2.05 5.73 6.60
N GLU A 219 -2.08 7.06 6.72
CA GLU A 219 -2.99 7.75 7.64
C GLU A 219 -4.47 7.54 7.32
N ASN A 220 -4.78 7.21 6.07
CA ASN A 220 -6.14 6.97 5.58
C ASN A 220 -6.61 5.53 5.82
N TYR A 221 -5.76 4.64 6.35
CA TYR A 221 -6.13 3.24 6.63
C TYR A 221 -6.73 3.02 8.01
N LYS A 222 -7.07 4.07 8.76
CA LYS A 222 -7.73 3.93 10.08
C LYS A 222 -9.06 3.16 10.02
N TRP A 223 -9.69 3.07 8.85
CA TRP A 223 -10.90 2.30 8.64
C TRP A 223 -10.75 0.80 8.91
N ILE A 224 -9.53 0.23 8.83
CA ILE A 224 -9.31 -1.19 9.15
C ILE A 224 -9.71 -1.51 10.60
N PHE A 225 -9.58 -0.55 11.51
CA PHE A 225 -9.93 -0.69 12.93
C PHE A 225 -11.43 -0.47 13.21
N LYS A 226 -12.20 0.01 12.22
CA LYS A 226 -13.66 0.15 12.33
C LYS A 226 -14.40 -1.14 11.97
N LYS A 227 -13.69 -2.13 11.40
CA LYS A 227 -14.25 -3.41 10.98
C LYS A 227 -14.68 -4.26 12.18
N GLU A 228 -15.73 -5.04 11.98
CA GLU A 228 -16.17 -6.05 12.93
C GLU A 228 -15.51 -7.41 12.65
N VAL A 229 -15.55 -8.32 13.63
CA VAL A 229 -14.93 -9.67 13.56
C VAL A 229 -15.37 -10.48 12.33
N LYS A 230 -16.59 -10.24 11.84
CA LYS A 230 -17.16 -10.93 10.69
C LYS A 230 -16.70 -10.35 9.34
N ASP A 231 -16.11 -9.15 9.34
CA ASP A 231 -15.77 -8.43 8.13
C ASP A 231 -14.42 -8.90 7.58
N ILE A 232 -14.34 -8.97 6.25
CA ILE A 232 -13.07 -9.22 5.54
C ILE A 232 -12.07 -8.13 5.91
N GLY A 233 -10.85 -8.53 6.30
CA GLY A 233 -9.79 -7.64 6.72
C GLY A 233 -9.89 -7.14 8.16
N TYR A 234 -10.69 -7.76 9.02
CA TYR A 234 -10.72 -7.43 10.44
C TYR A 234 -9.33 -7.56 11.09
N VAL A 235 -8.87 -6.49 11.76
CA VAL A 235 -7.61 -6.53 12.51
C VAL A 235 -7.88 -7.08 13.90
N LYS A 236 -7.38 -8.28 14.18
CA LYS A 236 -7.57 -8.94 15.47
C LYS A 236 -6.67 -8.31 16.54
N PRO A 237 -7.21 -7.86 17.69
CA PRO A 237 -6.39 -7.45 18.83
C PRO A 237 -5.48 -8.60 19.34
N ARG A 238 -4.29 -8.27 19.86
CA ARG A 238 -3.52 -9.20 20.71
C ARG A 238 -4.08 -9.08 22.14
N ASN A 239 -4.36 -10.21 22.77
CA ASN A 239 -4.75 -10.30 24.18
C ASN A 239 -3.52 -10.56 25.05
#